data_AF-A0A536CPR9-F1
#
_entry.id   AF-A0A536CPR9-F1
#
_cell.length_a   1.000
_cell.length_b   1.000
_cell.length_c   1.000
_cell.angle_alpha   90.00
_cell.angle_beta   90.00
_cell.angle_gamma   90.00
#
_symmetry.space_group_name_H-M   'P 1'
#
loop_
_entity.id
_entity.type
_entity.pdbx_description
1 polymer ?
#
loop_
_entity_poly.entity_id
_entity_poly.type
_entity_poly.pdbx_seq_one_letter_code
_entity_poly.pdbx_strand_id
1 'polypeptide(L)'
;MDRSSHLREVAAVFLKLGFIAFGGPAAHIALMRQEVVERRRWLSEQGFLDLLGASNLIPGPTSTELAIYLGCGRAGRAGLVLAGLLFILPAMVIVLVFAWAYVQFGATPQAGALLYGIKPVIVAVIVQAIYGLLRSAVKTWRLGLVVVLTITMYFAGLNPLVPLFGLAILVMLVENRTRLGALSQSAVLLLPAAALEQTSPAGFSLVVLFITFLKIGATLYGSGYVLLAFLHDDFVNRLHWLTD
;
A
#
# COMPACT_ATOMS: atom_id res chain seq x y z
N MET A 1 22.85 -20.14 -20.26
CA MET A 1 23.19 -18.76 -19.86
C MET A 1 23.57 -18.78 -18.39
N ASP A 2 24.66 -18.13 -18.01
CA ASP A 2 25.27 -18.26 -16.70
C ASP A 2 24.41 -17.63 -15.58
N ARG A 3 24.25 -18.31 -14.45
CA ARG A 3 23.41 -17.91 -13.30
C ARG A 3 23.78 -16.52 -12.76
N SER A 4 25.07 -16.15 -12.88
CA SER A 4 25.59 -14.83 -12.53
C SER A 4 24.98 -13.70 -13.38
N SER A 5 24.78 -13.95 -14.68
CA SER A 5 24.17 -12.97 -15.60
C SER A 5 22.72 -12.65 -15.23
N HIS A 6 21.96 -13.66 -14.79
CA HIS A 6 20.56 -13.48 -14.39
C HIS A 6 20.42 -12.72 -13.08
N LEU A 7 21.34 -12.93 -12.13
CA LEU A 7 21.37 -12.16 -10.88
C LEU A 7 21.67 -10.68 -11.12
N ARG A 8 22.66 -10.38 -11.96
CA ARG A 8 22.98 -8.98 -12.35
C ARG A 8 21.79 -8.32 -13.05
N GLU A 9 21.09 -9.08 -13.89
CA GLU A 9 19.91 -8.57 -14.59
C GLU A 9 18.76 -8.23 -13.62
N VAL A 10 18.45 -9.14 -12.71
CA VAL A 10 17.47 -8.93 -11.62
C VAL A 10 17.88 -7.72 -10.78
N ALA A 11 19.16 -7.63 -10.39
CA ALA A 11 19.65 -6.51 -9.61
C ALA A 11 19.46 -5.17 -10.32
N ALA A 12 19.85 -5.07 -11.58
CA ALA A 12 19.72 -3.84 -12.36
C ALA A 12 18.26 -3.41 -12.54
N VAL A 13 17.35 -4.37 -12.74
CA VAL A 13 15.92 -4.08 -12.89
C VAL A 13 15.32 -3.59 -11.59
N PHE A 14 15.47 -4.34 -10.50
CA PHE A 14 14.79 -3.98 -9.25
C PHE A 14 15.44 -2.80 -8.56
N LEU A 15 16.75 -2.58 -8.72
CA LEU A 15 17.39 -1.35 -8.26
C LEU A 15 16.87 -0.13 -9.04
N LYS A 16 16.77 -0.22 -10.38
CA LYS A 16 16.16 0.84 -11.20
C LYS A 16 14.73 1.11 -10.73
N LEU A 17 13.91 0.06 -10.61
CA LEU A 17 12.53 0.18 -10.16
C LEU A 17 12.44 0.79 -8.76
N GLY A 18 13.32 0.43 -7.82
CA GLY A 18 13.34 1.06 -6.50
C GLY A 18 13.59 2.57 -6.51
N PHE A 19 14.28 3.09 -7.54
CA PHE A 19 14.47 4.54 -7.72
C PHE A 19 13.35 5.26 -8.46
N ILE A 20 12.53 4.57 -9.26
CA ILE A 20 11.54 5.21 -10.14
C ILE A 20 10.10 4.81 -9.88
N ALA A 21 9.87 3.73 -9.14
CA ALA A 21 8.55 3.21 -8.83
C ALA A 21 7.93 4.05 -7.70
N PHE A 22 7.40 5.21 -8.09
CA PHE A 22 6.57 6.07 -7.26
C PHE A 22 5.14 6.07 -7.81
N GLY A 23 4.16 6.34 -6.96
CA GLY A 23 2.74 6.38 -7.36
C GLY A 23 1.91 5.17 -6.90
N GLY A 24 2.47 4.31 -6.04
CA GLY A 24 1.73 3.24 -5.37
C GLY A 24 1.60 1.95 -6.18
N PRO A 25 0.83 0.97 -5.69
CA PRO A 25 0.86 -0.39 -6.20
C PRO A 25 0.55 -0.52 -7.69
N ALA A 26 -0.44 0.22 -8.20
CA ALA A 26 -0.78 0.21 -9.62
C ALA A 26 0.37 0.70 -10.51
N ALA A 27 1.07 1.77 -10.10
CA ALA A 27 2.23 2.27 -10.82
C ALA A 27 3.38 1.27 -10.78
N HIS A 28 3.64 0.67 -9.61
CA HIS A 28 4.68 -0.35 -9.47
C HIS A 28 4.42 -1.56 -10.36
N ILE A 29 3.19 -2.09 -10.36
CA ILE A 29 2.76 -3.22 -11.19
C ILE A 29 2.90 -2.88 -12.68
N ALA A 30 2.48 -1.68 -13.09
CA ALA A 30 2.61 -1.23 -14.49
C ALA A 30 4.08 -1.16 -14.94
N LEU A 31 4.97 -0.59 -14.10
CA LEU A 31 6.41 -0.51 -14.38
C LEU A 31 7.06 -1.89 -14.41
N MET A 32 6.69 -2.80 -13.50
CA MET A 32 7.14 -4.18 -13.51
C MET A 32 6.70 -4.92 -14.79
N ARG A 33 5.44 -4.76 -15.20
CA ARG A 33 4.91 -5.34 -16.45
C ARG A 33 5.69 -4.83 -17.66
N GLN A 34 5.89 -3.52 -17.76
CA GLN A 34 6.64 -2.90 -18.86
C GLN A 34 8.08 -3.44 -18.93
N GLU A 35 8.77 -3.53 -17.80
CA GLU A 35 10.18 -3.93 -17.79
C GLU A 35 10.34 -5.44 -18.01
N VAL A 36 9.45 -6.24 -17.43
CA VAL A 36 9.62 -7.70 -17.37
C VAL A 36 8.88 -8.42 -18.50
N VAL A 37 7.70 -7.96 -18.93
CA VAL A 37 6.92 -8.54 -20.04
C VAL A 37 7.31 -7.89 -21.36
N GLU A 38 7.20 -6.56 -21.47
CA GLU A 38 7.33 -5.88 -22.76
C GLU A 38 8.79 -5.74 -23.20
N ARG A 39 9.65 -5.20 -22.32
CA ARG A 39 11.03 -4.85 -22.66
C ARG A 39 11.96 -6.06 -22.67
N ARG A 40 11.92 -6.88 -21.61
CA ARG A 40 12.86 -8.00 -21.43
C ARG A 40 12.28 -9.37 -21.74
N ARG A 41 10.95 -9.49 -21.80
CA ARG A 41 10.24 -10.73 -22.12
C ARG A 41 10.65 -11.91 -21.22
N TRP A 42 10.84 -11.67 -19.91
CA TRP A 42 11.12 -12.75 -18.96
C TRP A 42 9.91 -13.67 -18.78
N LEU A 43 8.69 -13.12 -18.91
CA LEU A 43 7.45 -13.87 -18.84
C LEU A 43 6.41 -13.34 -19.84
N SER A 44 5.43 -14.18 -20.16
CA SER A 44 4.26 -13.81 -20.95
C SER A 44 3.29 -12.94 -20.14
N GLU A 45 2.41 -12.22 -20.83
CA GLU A 45 1.34 -11.44 -20.17
C GLU A 45 0.52 -12.33 -19.22
N GLN A 46 0.17 -13.54 -19.64
CA GLN A 46 -0.58 -14.49 -18.82
C GLN A 46 0.19 -14.88 -17.56
N GLY A 47 1.47 -15.24 -17.70
CA GLY A 47 2.30 -15.60 -16.54
C GLY A 47 2.45 -14.44 -15.55
N PHE A 48 2.46 -13.19 -16.04
CA PHE A 48 2.50 -12.01 -15.16
C PHE A 48 1.21 -11.85 -14.38
N LEU A 49 0.07 -12.04 -15.04
CA LEU A 49 -1.24 -12.01 -14.39
C LEU A 49 -1.39 -13.14 -13.35
N ASP A 50 -0.85 -14.32 -13.63
CA ASP A 50 -0.88 -15.44 -12.68
C ASP A 50 -0.05 -15.13 -11.42
N LEU A 51 1.15 -14.55 -11.57
CA LEU A 51 1.98 -14.12 -10.43
C LEU A 51 1.36 -12.95 -9.67
N LEU A 52 0.74 -12.00 -10.36
CA LEU A 52 -0.01 -10.91 -9.74
C LEU A 52 -1.20 -11.46 -8.95
N GLY A 53 -1.92 -12.43 -9.51
CA GLY A 53 -2.99 -13.16 -8.82
C GLY A 53 -2.49 -13.84 -7.55
N ALA A 54 -1.38 -14.58 -7.65
CA ALA A 54 -0.75 -15.24 -6.52
C ALA A 54 -0.30 -14.25 -5.42
N SER A 55 0.26 -13.10 -5.81
CA SER A 55 0.67 -12.05 -4.87
C SER A 55 -0.54 -11.44 -4.14
N ASN A 56 -1.71 -11.39 -4.78
CA ASN A 56 -2.94 -10.91 -4.14
C ASN A 56 -3.63 -11.95 -3.22
N LEU A 57 -3.15 -13.19 -3.15
CA LEU A 57 -3.70 -14.21 -2.26
C LEU A 57 -3.09 -14.18 -0.86
N ILE A 58 -1.92 -13.55 -0.71
CA ILE A 58 -1.18 -13.49 0.56
C ILE A 58 -1.33 -12.07 1.11
N PRO A 59 -1.56 -11.91 2.42
CA PRO A 59 -1.58 -10.59 3.03
C PRO A 59 -0.19 -9.95 2.97
N GLY A 60 -0.08 -8.82 2.28
CA GLY A 60 1.16 -8.07 2.19
C GLY A 60 1.17 -6.96 1.14
N PRO A 61 2.32 -6.29 0.97
CA PRO A 61 2.51 -5.28 -0.06
C PRO A 61 2.71 -5.95 -1.43
N THR A 62 1.63 -6.06 -2.19
CA THR A 62 1.56 -6.74 -3.50
C THR A 62 2.71 -6.38 -4.44
N SER A 63 3.16 -5.12 -4.46
CA SER A 63 4.29 -4.70 -5.31
C SER A 63 5.60 -5.41 -4.95
N THR A 64 5.90 -5.50 -3.66
CA THR A 64 7.13 -6.12 -3.16
C THR A 64 7.07 -7.63 -3.34
N GLU A 65 5.92 -8.23 -3.08
CA GLU A 65 5.70 -9.66 -3.28
C GLU A 65 5.86 -10.03 -4.76
N LEU A 66 5.28 -9.24 -5.67
CA LEU A 66 5.46 -9.43 -7.10
C LEU A 66 6.93 -9.29 -7.51
N ALA A 67 7.66 -8.30 -6.97
CA ALA A 67 9.11 -8.18 -7.21
C ALA A 67 9.89 -9.43 -6.78
N ILE A 68 9.59 -9.95 -5.58
CA ILE A 68 10.16 -11.16 -5.00
C ILE A 68 9.88 -12.39 -5.89
N TYR A 69 8.64 -12.57 -6.34
CA TYR A 69 8.26 -13.67 -7.23
C TYR A 69 8.93 -13.57 -8.61
N LEU A 70 8.96 -12.39 -9.21
CA LEU A 70 9.61 -12.14 -10.50
C LEU A 70 11.13 -12.39 -10.41
N GLY A 71 11.77 -11.93 -9.32
CA GLY A 71 13.18 -12.22 -9.04
C GLY A 71 13.46 -13.71 -8.85
N CYS A 72 12.57 -14.42 -8.15
CA CYS A 72 12.65 -15.87 -7.95
C CYS A 72 12.53 -16.62 -9.28
N GLY A 73 11.56 -16.28 -10.12
CA GLY A 73 11.36 -16.89 -11.43
C GLY A 73 12.57 -16.70 -12.36
N ARG A 74 13.28 -15.58 -12.24
CA ARG A 74 14.42 -15.24 -13.12
C ARG A 74 15.77 -15.81 -12.67
N ALA A 75 16.06 -15.79 -11.36
CA ALA A 75 17.37 -16.15 -10.82
C ALA A 75 17.32 -17.08 -9.58
N GLY A 76 16.17 -17.71 -9.33
CA GLY A 76 15.94 -18.64 -8.22
C GLY A 76 15.95 -17.95 -6.86
N ARG A 77 16.24 -18.72 -5.80
CA ARG A 77 16.22 -18.24 -4.39
C ARG A 77 17.09 -17.01 -4.12
N ALA A 78 18.21 -16.87 -4.82
CA ALA A 78 19.07 -15.69 -4.68
C ALA A 78 18.44 -14.45 -5.35
N GLY A 79 17.77 -14.64 -6.50
CA GLY A 79 17.01 -13.59 -7.16
C GLY A 79 15.83 -13.09 -6.33
N LEU A 80 15.19 -13.98 -5.55
CA LEU A 80 14.13 -13.64 -4.62
C LEU A 80 14.57 -12.56 -3.61
N VAL A 81 15.64 -12.84 -2.88
CA VAL A 81 16.17 -11.94 -1.84
C VAL A 81 16.67 -10.64 -2.48
N LEU A 82 17.39 -10.77 -3.59
CA LEU A 82 18.01 -9.64 -4.27
C LEU A 82 16.97 -8.68 -4.86
N ALA A 83 15.90 -9.19 -5.48
CA ALA A 83 14.82 -8.39 -6.03
C ALA A 83 14.06 -7.63 -4.94
N GLY A 84 13.65 -8.33 -3.88
CA GLY A 84 12.95 -7.68 -2.75
C GLY A 84 13.80 -6.60 -2.09
N LEU A 85 15.07 -6.91 -1.82
CA LEU A 85 15.99 -5.95 -1.19
C LEU A 85 16.22 -4.73 -2.08
N LEU A 86 16.58 -4.91 -3.36
CA LEU A 86 16.90 -3.79 -4.25
C LEU A 86 15.69 -2.98 -4.68
N PHE A 87 14.49 -3.53 -4.57
CA PHE A 87 13.25 -2.78 -4.75
C PHE A 87 12.97 -1.82 -3.59
N ILE A 88 13.27 -2.22 -2.34
CA ILE A 88 12.99 -1.41 -1.13
C ILE A 88 14.16 -0.48 -0.77
N LEU A 89 15.39 -0.95 -0.93
CA LEU A 89 16.61 -0.31 -0.41
C LEU A 89 16.80 1.13 -0.91
N PRO A 90 16.56 1.47 -2.19
CA PRO A 90 16.72 2.85 -2.66
C PRO A 90 15.81 3.84 -1.91
N ALA A 91 14.53 3.52 -1.77
CA ALA A 91 13.58 4.34 -1.03
C ALA A 91 13.98 4.47 0.44
N MET A 92 14.39 3.36 1.08
CA MET A 92 14.89 3.36 2.46
C MET A 92 16.09 4.29 2.64
N VAL A 93 17.09 4.21 1.75
CA VAL A 93 18.30 5.05 1.81
C VAL A 93 17.94 6.53 1.61
N ILE A 94 17.08 6.85 0.64
CA ILE A 94 16.65 8.24 0.39
C ILE A 94 15.99 8.82 1.65
N VAL A 95 15.05 8.09 2.25
CA VAL A 95 14.35 8.53 3.47
C VAL A 95 15.34 8.67 4.63
N LEU A 96 16.25 7.72 4.82
CA LEU A 96 17.24 7.76 5.90
C LEU A 96 18.18 8.97 5.77
N VAL A 97 18.63 9.27 4.55
CA VAL A 97 19.47 10.44 4.28
C VAL A 97 18.72 11.74 4.60
N PHE A 98 17.45 11.85 4.18
CA PHE A 98 16.64 13.02 4.52
C PHE A 98 16.34 13.13 6.01
N ALA A 99 16.07 12.02 6.69
CA ALA A 99 15.86 12.00 8.14
C ALA A 99 17.12 12.44 8.89
N TRP A 100 18.29 11.90 8.51
CA TRP A 100 19.58 12.33 9.07
C TRP A 100 19.84 13.81 8.83
N ALA A 101 19.60 14.31 7.61
CA ALA A 101 19.78 15.72 7.29
C ALA A 101 18.81 16.61 8.09
N TYR A 102 17.57 16.17 8.29
CA TYR A 102 16.59 16.88 9.11
C TYR A 102 17.03 16.97 10.58
N VAL A 103 17.51 15.88 11.17
CA VAL A 103 18.00 15.88 12.55
C VAL A 103 19.23 16.78 12.69
N GLN A 104 20.16 16.73 11.73
CA GLN A 104 21.42 17.47 11.82
C GLN A 104 21.27 18.97 11.53
N PHE A 105 20.39 19.34 10.58
CA PHE A 105 20.30 20.70 10.04
C PHE A 105 18.94 21.37 10.25
N GLY A 106 17.92 20.65 10.71
CA GLY A 106 16.53 21.14 10.79
C GLY A 106 16.32 22.32 11.74
N ALA A 107 17.19 22.50 12.74
CA ALA A 107 17.15 23.64 13.66
C ALA A 107 17.75 24.93 13.09
N THR A 108 18.35 24.88 11.89
CA THR A 108 18.95 26.08 11.28
C THR A 108 17.88 26.96 10.61
N PRO A 109 18.01 28.31 10.65
CA PRO A 109 17.07 29.21 9.98
C PRO A 109 16.93 28.93 8.47
N GLN A 110 18.02 28.51 7.82
CA GLN A 110 18.04 28.16 6.41
C GLN A 110 17.21 26.90 6.11
N ALA A 111 17.27 25.88 6.99
CA ALA A 111 16.43 24.69 6.85
C ALA A 111 14.94 25.03 7.01
N GLY A 112 14.59 25.93 7.91
CA GLY A 112 13.22 26.43 8.06
C GLY A 112 12.67 27.05 6.76
N ALA A 113 13.46 27.90 6.10
CA ALA A 113 13.08 28.50 4.81
C ALA A 113 12.95 27.47 3.69
N LEU A 114 13.88 26.50 3.62
CA LEU A 114 13.84 25.41 2.64
C LEU A 114 12.60 24.53 2.82
N LEU A 115 12.33 24.09 4.05
CA LEU A 115 11.16 23.28 4.40
C LEU A 115 9.87 24.03 4.10
N TYR A 116 9.81 25.34 4.35
CA TYR A 116 8.66 26.17 3.99
C TYR A 116 8.42 26.17 2.48
N GLY A 117 9.46 26.30 1.67
CA GLY A 117 9.38 26.22 0.20
C GLY A 117 9.03 24.82 -0.32
N ILE A 118 9.40 23.76 0.41
CA ILE A 118 9.12 22.38 0.02
C ILE A 118 7.66 21.96 0.27
N LYS A 119 6.99 22.55 1.27
CA LYS A 119 5.58 22.25 1.61
C LYS A 119 4.64 22.30 0.39
N PRO A 120 4.58 23.37 -0.42
CA PRO A 120 3.70 23.40 -1.58
C PRO A 120 4.09 22.37 -2.66
N VAL A 121 5.38 22.04 -2.79
CA VAL A 121 5.84 20.97 -3.69
C VAL A 121 5.29 19.62 -3.24
N ILE A 122 5.37 19.33 -1.94
CA ILE A 122 4.81 18.11 -1.35
C ILE A 122 3.29 18.05 -1.61
N VAL A 123 2.57 19.15 -1.38
CA VAL A 123 1.12 19.22 -1.65
C VAL A 123 0.82 18.91 -3.11
N ALA A 124 1.56 19.50 -4.06
CA ALA A 124 1.39 19.23 -5.48
C ALA A 124 1.65 17.75 -5.83
N VAL A 125 2.70 17.14 -5.27
CA VAL A 125 3.02 15.72 -5.46
C VAL A 125 1.92 14.82 -4.88
N ILE A 126 1.40 15.12 -3.69
CA ILE A 126 0.29 14.38 -3.08
C ILE A 126 -0.96 14.49 -3.94
N VAL A 127 -1.32 15.69 -4.41
CA VAL A 127 -2.46 15.90 -5.30
C VAL A 127 -2.30 15.11 -6.59
N GLN A 128 -1.11 15.10 -7.20
CA GLN A 128 -0.82 14.30 -8.39
C GLN A 128 -0.98 12.80 -8.12
N ALA A 129 -0.48 12.30 -6.98
CA ALA A 129 -0.63 10.91 -6.59
C ALA A 129 -2.10 10.51 -6.37
N ILE A 130 -2.86 11.36 -5.66
CA ILE A 130 -4.31 11.18 -5.46
C ILE A 130 -5.04 11.18 -6.81
N TYR A 131 -4.71 12.10 -7.70
CA TYR A 131 -5.31 12.17 -9.04
C TYR A 131 -5.07 10.90 -9.85
N GLY A 132 -3.83 10.39 -9.85
CA GLY A 132 -3.48 9.13 -10.51
C GLY A 132 -4.27 7.94 -9.95
N LEU A 133 -4.36 7.86 -8.63
CA LEU A 133 -5.14 6.81 -7.94
C LEU A 133 -6.63 6.93 -8.26
N LEU A 134 -7.18 8.14 -8.21
CA LEU A 134 -8.60 8.42 -8.47
C LEU A 134 -8.98 8.03 -9.89
N ARG A 135 -8.13 8.32 -10.89
CA ARG A 135 -8.36 7.92 -12.28
C ARG A 135 -8.32 6.41 -12.48
N SER A 136 -7.52 5.70 -11.68
CA SER A 136 -7.45 4.24 -11.72
C SER A 136 -8.66 3.58 -11.03
N ALA A 137 -9.11 4.16 -9.92
CA ALA A 137 -10.18 3.64 -9.07
C ALA A 137 -11.59 4.00 -9.57
N VAL A 138 -11.81 5.24 -10.01
CA VAL A 138 -13.12 5.74 -10.45
C VAL A 138 -13.31 5.47 -11.94
N LYS A 139 -13.81 4.27 -12.24
CA LYS A 139 -14.09 3.84 -13.62
C LYS A 139 -15.51 4.16 -14.10
N THR A 140 -16.42 4.42 -13.16
CA THR A 140 -17.86 4.62 -13.43
C THR A 140 -18.37 5.83 -12.66
N TRP A 141 -19.32 6.57 -13.22
CA TRP A 141 -20.02 7.69 -12.53
C TRP A 141 -20.51 7.32 -11.12
N ARG A 142 -21.02 6.09 -10.93
CA ARG A 142 -21.46 5.56 -9.63
C ARG A 142 -20.36 5.57 -8.57
N LEU A 143 -19.15 5.12 -8.95
CA LEU A 143 -17.98 5.14 -8.06
C LEU A 143 -17.52 6.57 -7.77
N GLY A 144 -17.68 7.49 -8.73
CA GLY A 144 -17.42 8.91 -8.50
C GLY A 144 -18.36 9.50 -7.44
N LEU A 145 -19.64 9.15 -7.51
CA LEU A 145 -20.66 9.58 -6.54
C LEU A 145 -20.35 9.03 -5.13
N VAL A 146 -19.92 7.77 -5.05
CA VAL A 146 -19.46 7.14 -3.80
C VAL A 146 -18.32 7.93 -3.16
N VAL A 147 -17.30 8.26 -3.94
CA VAL A 147 -16.14 9.04 -3.45
C VAL A 147 -16.60 10.41 -2.92
N VAL A 148 -17.43 11.12 -3.66
CA VAL A 148 -17.95 12.44 -3.22
C VAL A 148 -18.76 12.32 -1.94
N LEU A 149 -19.62 11.30 -1.81
CA LEU A 149 -20.43 11.09 -0.61
C LEU A 149 -19.55 10.75 0.60
N THR A 150 -18.55 9.88 0.43
CA THR A 150 -17.59 9.54 1.49
C THR A 150 -16.79 10.76 1.95
N ILE A 151 -16.30 11.59 1.03
CA ILE A 151 -15.58 12.84 1.36
C ILE A 151 -16.50 13.80 2.12
N THR A 152 -17.75 13.94 1.67
CA THR A 152 -18.73 14.84 2.31
C THR A 152 -19.06 14.37 3.73
N MET A 153 -19.25 13.07 3.92
CA MET A 153 -19.50 12.45 5.24
C MET A 153 -18.29 12.59 6.17
N TYR A 154 -17.07 12.48 5.65
CA TYR A 154 -15.85 12.72 6.41
C TYR A 154 -15.78 14.18 6.92
N PHE A 155 -16.02 15.16 6.06
CA PHE A 155 -16.05 16.58 6.47
C PHE A 155 -17.23 16.93 7.39
N ALA A 156 -18.29 16.13 7.38
CA ALA A 156 -19.40 16.23 8.34
C ALA A 156 -19.07 15.66 9.74
N GLY A 157 -17.85 15.16 9.96
CA GLY A 157 -17.37 14.66 11.25
C GLY A 157 -17.68 13.19 11.53
N LEU A 158 -18.15 12.43 10.54
CA LEU A 158 -18.37 11.00 10.69
C LEU A 158 -17.04 10.24 10.63
N ASN A 159 -16.91 9.18 11.44
CA ASN A 159 -15.75 8.31 11.40
C ASN A 159 -15.60 7.76 9.96
N PRO A 160 -14.44 7.93 9.29
CA PRO A 160 -14.23 7.56 7.90
C PRO A 160 -14.50 6.07 7.60
N LEU A 161 -14.47 5.19 8.61
CA LEU A 161 -14.79 3.78 8.45
C LEU A 161 -16.27 3.54 8.08
N VAL A 162 -17.19 4.30 8.68
CA VAL A 162 -18.64 4.13 8.48
C VAL A 162 -19.07 4.36 7.02
N PRO A 163 -18.71 5.47 6.36
CA PRO A 163 -19.06 5.68 4.96
C PRO A 163 -18.29 4.75 4.03
N LEU A 164 -17.04 4.37 4.35
CA LEU A 164 -16.23 3.52 3.47
C LEU A 164 -16.77 2.09 3.42
N PHE A 165 -17.07 1.48 4.58
CA PHE A 165 -17.72 0.17 4.64
C PHE A 165 -19.19 0.23 4.25
N GLY A 166 -19.93 1.26 4.70
CA GLY A 166 -21.35 1.41 4.43
C GLY A 166 -21.66 1.59 2.94
N LEU A 167 -20.94 2.48 2.24
CA LEU A 167 -21.12 2.63 0.79
C LEU A 167 -20.57 1.44 0.02
N ALA A 168 -19.46 0.82 0.44
CA ALA A 168 -18.95 -0.37 -0.23
C ALA A 168 -19.97 -1.51 -0.21
N ILE A 169 -20.61 -1.76 0.94
CA ILE A 169 -21.68 -2.75 1.08
C ILE A 169 -22.90 -2.35 0.22
N LEU A 170 -23.28 -1.08 0.21
CA LEU A 170 -24.42 -0.60 -0.58
C LEU A 170 -24.18 -0.76 -2.09
N VAL A 171 -22.99 -0.41 -2.58
CA VAL A 171 -22.58 -0.60 -3.99
C VAL A 171 -22.56 -2.09 -4.33
N MET A 172 -21.97 -2.93 -3.48
CA MET A 172 -21.96 -4.39 -3.65
C MET A 172 -23.39 -4.95 -3.72
N LEU A 173 -24.29 -4.51 -2.85
CA LEU A 173 -25.68 -4.95 -2.84
C LEU A 173 -26.50 -4.42 -4.04
N VAL A 174 -26.13 -3.29 -4.63
CA VAL A 174 -26.82 -2.70 -5.80
C VAL A 174 -26.32 -3.32 -7.11
N GLU A 175 -25.00 -3.50 -7.27
CA GLU A 175 -24.42 -4.05 -8.50
C GLU A 175 -24.55 -5.58 -8.58
N ASN A 176 -24.62 -6.27 -7.44
CA ASN A 176 -24.70 -7.73 -7.42
C ASN A 176 -26.14 -8.27 -7.33
N ARG A 177 -27.19 -7.43 -7.48
CA ARG A 177 -28.61 -7.86 -7.34
C ARG A 177 -29.02 -8.97 -8.30
N THR A 178 -28.43 -9.03 -9.49
CA THR A 178 -28.72 -10.08 -10.49
C THR A 178 -27.95 -11.38 -10.25
N ARG A 179 -26.82 -11.36 -9.52
CA ARG A 179 -26.06 -12.55 -9.09
C ARG A 179 -26.49 -13.08 -7.72
N LEU A 180 -27.08 -12.23 -6.88
CA LEU A 180 -27.61 -12.59 -5.56
C LEU A 180 -28.85 -13.49 -5.63
N GLY A 181 -29.55 -13.55 -6.76
CA GLY A 181 -30.64 -14.51 -6.98
C GLY A 181 -30.18 -15.98 -7.02
N ALA A 182 -28.90 -16.25 -7.27
CA ALA A 182 -28.34 -17.60 -7.38
C ALA A 182 -27.48 -18.04 -6.18
N LEU A 183 -27.22 -17.14 -5.21
CA LEU A 183 -26.31 -17.37 -4.07
C LEU A 183 -27.01 -17.20 -2.71
N SER A 184 -28.32 -17.45 -2.67
CA SER A 184 -29.19 -17.28 -1.50
C SER A 184 -28.90 -18.22 -0.31
N GLN A 185 -27.84 -19.03 -0.29
CA GLN A 185 -27.61 -20.00 0.79
C GLN A 185 -26.23 -20.01 1.46
N SER A 186 -25.26 -19.17 1.09
CA SER A 186 -23.92 -19.32 1.68
C SER A 186 -23.08 -18.06 1.89
N ALA A 187 -23.65 -16.86 1.80
CA ALA A 187 -22.94 -15.65 2.23
C ALA A 187 -23.28 -15.33 3.69
N VAL A 188 -22.58 -15.98 4.61
CA VAL A 188 -22.48 -15.52 6.00
C VAL A 188 -21.91 -14.11 5.96
N LEU A 189 -22.73 -13.11 6.29
CA LEU A 189 -22.30 -11.75 6.57
C LEU A 189 -21.34 -11.78 7.78
N LEU A 190 -20.04 -11.87 7.53
CA LEU A 190 -19.04 -11.47 8.51
C LEU A 190 -18.94 -9.95 8.47
N LEU A 191 -19.91 -9.30 9.13
CA LEU A 191 -19.72 -7.94 9.63
C LEU A 191 -18.43 -7.94 10.45
N PRO A 192 -17.45 -7.05 10.21
CA PRO A 192 -16.41 -6.83 11.19
C PRO A 192 -17.11 -6.25 12.41
N ALA A 193 -17.23 -7.05 13.47
CA ALA A 193 -17.54 -6.59 14.81
C ALA A 193 -16.35 -5.76 15.32
N ALA A 194 -16.11 -4.61 14.71
CA ALA A 194 -15.14 -3.62 15.15
C ALA A 194 -15.83 -2.45 15.87
N ALA A 195 -17.05 -2.66 16.35
CA ALA A 195 -17.73 -1.76 17.26
C ALA A 195 -17.82 -2.46 18.62
N LEU A 196 -17.29 -1.78 19.64
CA LEU A 196 -17.27 -2.14 21.06
C LEU A 196 -16.00 -2.85 21.56
N GLU A 197 -14.90 -2.12 21.61
CA GLU A 197 -13.95 -2.30 22.72
C GLU A 197 -13.57 -0.94 23.31
N GLN A 198 -14.30 -0.55 24.37
CA GLN A 198 -13.77 0.34 25.39
C GLN A 198 -12.89 -0.47 26.31
N THR A 199 -11.61 -0.12 26.49
CA THR A 199 -10.94 -0.23 27.80
C THR A 199 -9.57 0.44 27.83
N SER A 200 -9.39 1.21 28.91
CA SER A 200 -8.21 1.66 29.68
C SER A 200 -6.79 1.69 29.06
N PRO A 201 -5.96 2.69 29.45
CA PRO A 201 -4.58 2.81 28.98
C PRO A 201 -3.77 1.58 29.42
N ALA A 202 -3.37 0.76 28.44
CA ALA A 202 -2.56 -0.42 28.67
C ALA A 202 -1.09 -0.05 28.68
N GLY A 203 -0.38 -0.44 29.75
CA GLY A 203 1.07 -0.38 29.81
C GLY A 203 1.73 -1.16 28.67
N PHE A 204 2.90 -0.71 28.23
CA PHE A 204 3.64 -1.32 27.12
C PHE A 204 3.90 -2.81 27.37
N SER A 205 3.48 -3.67 26.42
CA SER A 205 3.66 -5.12 26.48
C SER A 205 4.05 -5.68 25.12
N LEU A 206 5.07 -6.54 25.11
CA LEU A 206 5.61 -7.17 23.90
C LEU A 206 4.60 -8.14 23.26
N VAL A 207 3.72 -8.74 24.06
CA VAL A 207 2.63 -9.60 23.57
C VAL A 207 1.55 -8.76 22.89
N VAL A 208 1.20 -7.60 23.47
CA VAL A 208 0.25 -6.67 22.87
C VAL A 208 0.83 -6.08 21.58
N LEU A 209 2.10 -5.70 21.57
CA LEU A 209 2.82 -5.27 20.37
C LEU A 209 2.74 -6.33 19.27
N PHE A 210 3.08 -7.58 19.58
CA PHE A 210 3.02 -8.69 18.64
C PHE A 210 1.62 -8.93 18.10
N ILE A 211 0.59 -8.99 18.97
CA ILE A 211 -0.80 -9.19 18.56
C ILE A 211 -1.30 -8.01 17.72
N THR A 212 -0.94 -6.78 18.05
CA THR A 212 -1.29 -5.59 17.27
C THR A 212 -0.66 -5.64 15.88
N PHE A 213 0.64 -5.94 15.76
CA PHE A 213 1.29 -6.10 14.46
C PHE A 213 0.75 -7.31 13.67
N LEU A 214 0.41 -8.42 14.33
CA LEU A 214 -0.20 -9.59 13.71
C LEU A 214 -1.60 -9.26 13.17
N LYS A 215 -2.42 -8.56 13.96
CA LYS A 215 -3.76 -8.09 13.57
C LYS A 215 -3.66 -7.16 12.37
N ILE A 216 -2.82 -6.13 12.45
CA ILE A 216 -2.59 -5.16 11.37
C ILE A 216 -2.09 -5.89 10.13
N GLY A 217 -1.09 -6.77 10.24
CA GLY A 217 -0.57 -7.55 9.12
C GLY A 217 -1.60 -8.49 8.49
N ALA A 218 -2.47 -9.12 9.29
CA ALA A 218 -3.50 -10.02 8.81
C ALA A 218 -4.68 -9.30 8.12
N THR A 219 -4.95 -8.04 8.49
CA THR A 219 -6.05 -7.25 7.91
C THR A 219 -5.59 -6.34 6.77
N LEU A 220 -4.29 -6.08 6.66
CA LEU A 220 -3.76 -5.15 5.65
C LEU A 220 -3.59 -5.82 4.30
N TYR A 221 -4.54 -5.60 3.40
CA TYR A 221 -4.40 -5.91 1.98
C TYR A 221 -3.96 -4.67 1.19
N GLY A 222 -2.77 -4.74 0.58
CA GLY A 222 -2.44 -3.99 -0.62
C GLY A 222 -2.16 -2.48 -0.52
N SER A 223 -2.22 -1.81 0.64
CA SER A 223 -1.74 -0.41 0.71
C SER A 223 -1.08 0.00 2.03
N GLY A 224 0.13 0.57 1.94
CA GLY A 224 0.87 1.11 3.08
C GLY A 224 0.28 2.40 3.67
N TYR A 225 -0.65 3.06 2.98
CA TYR A 225 -1.35 4.24 3.51
C TYR A 225 -2.40 3.87 4.55
N VAL A 226 -3.09 2.74 4.35
CA VAL A 226 -4.00 2.17 5.34
C VAL A 226 -3.22 1.70 6.57
N LEU A 227 -1.99 1.21 6.38
CA LEU A 227 -1.10 0.84 7.49
C LEU A 227 -0.79 2.04 8.38
N LEU A 228 -0.45 3.20 7.81
CA LEU A 228 -0.18 4.40 8.61
C LEU A 228 -1.39 4.82 9.44
N ALA A 229 -2.59 4.77 8.87
CA ALA A 229 -3.83 5.09 9.60
C ALA A 229 -4.07 4.10 10.75
N PHE A 230 -3.85 2.79 10.53
CA PHE A 230 -3.95 1.78 11.59
C PHE A 230 -2.88 1.94 12.67
N LEU A 231 -1.64 2.23 12.29
CA LEU A 231 -0.55 2.45 13.24
C LEU A 231 -0.78 3.71 14.07
N HIS A 232 -1.27 4.80 13.47
CA HIS A 232 -1.63 6.03 14.17
C HIS A 232 -2.82 5.81 15.11
N ASP A 233 -3.88 5.16 14.63
CA ASP A 233 -5.05 4.85 15.46
C ASP A 233 -4.70 3.93 16.64
N ASP A 234 -3.98 2.82 16.39
CA ASP A 234 -3.62 1.89 17.45
C ASP A 234 -2.55 2.48 18.40
N PHE A 235 -1.48 3.13 17.91
CA PHE A 235 -0.37 3.58 18.79
C PHE A 235 -0.53 4.97 19.39
N VAL A 236 -1.21 5.90 18.72
CA VAL A 236 -1.43 7.26 19.22
C VAL A 236 -2.77 7.37 19.92
N ASN A 237 -3.87 6.98 19.24
CA ASN A 237 -5.22 7.21 19.77
C ASN A 237 -5.70 6.13 20.76
N ARG A 238 -5.37 4.86 20.52
CA ARG A 238 -5.85 3.74 21.34
C ARG A 238 -4.89 3.41 22.47
N LEU A 239 -3.64 3.11 22.16
CA LEU A 239 -2.63 2.66 23.13
C LEU A 239 -1.90 3.81 23.83
N HIS A 240 -1.92 5.02 23.26
CA HIS A 240 -1.22 6.20 23.81
C HIS A 240 0.29 5.96 24.04
N TRP A 241 0.91 5.11 23.23
CA TRP A 241 2.34 4.81 23.31
C TRP A 241 3.20 5.83 22.56
N LEU A 242 2.61 6.57 21.62
CA LEU A 242 3.23 7.62 20.83
C LEU A 242 2.38 8.89 20.87
N THR A 243 3.00 10.05 20.70
CA THR A 243 2.33 11.36 20.58
C THR A 243 2.44 11.89 19.14
N ASP A 244 1.55 12.81 18.76
CA ASP A 244 1.59 13.54 17.48
C ASP A 244 2.88 14.36 17.29
#